data_AF-A0A060C4C7-F1
#
_entry.id   AF-A0A060C4C7-F1
#
_cell.length_a   1.000
_cell.length_b   1.000
_cell.length_c   1.000
_cell.angle_alpha   90.00
_cell.angle_beta   90.00
_cell.angle_gamma   90.00
#
_symmetry.space_group_name_H-M   'P 1'
#
loop_
_entity.id
_entity.type
_entity.pdbx_description
1 polymer ?
#
loop_
_entity_poly.entity_id
_entity_poly.type
_entity_poly.pdbx_seq_one_letter_code
_entity_poly.pdbx_strand_id
1 'polypeptide(L)'
;NRFRSRIATALIGIAAAVWSVSTGHALDYADAGSHLTIARRLWDSTYPGFSQLGTVWLPVPHILLMPFTLSMWAWHNGAAGAALGVPCLVASASALYRISTRLGFTRAARLCTVAAFVVNPSVLYIHTTALTEPVLIAGIAA
;
A
#
# COMPACT_ATOMS: atom_id res chain seq x y z
N ASN A 1 5.85 22.98 -4.25
CA ASN A 1 4.79 22.29 -5.03
C ASN A 1 4.85 20.77 -4.99
N ARG A 2 6.00 20.14 -5.27
CA ARG A 2 6.17 18.68 -5.13
C ARG A 2 5.84 18.16 -3.72
N PHE A 3 6.27 18.89 -2.70
CA PHE A 3 5.96 18.59 -1.29
C PHE A 3 4.45 18.63 -0.99
N ARG A 4 3.76 19.66 -1.48
CA ARG A 4 2.29 19.80 -1.33
C ARG A 4 1.54 18.65 -1.99
N SER A 5 1.97 18.20 -3.16
CA SER A 5 1.37 17.04 -3.85
C SER A 5 1.54 15.75 -3.04
N ARG A 6 2.70 15.52 -2.41
CA ARG A 6 2.92 14.35 -1.56
C ARG A 6 2.02 14.35 -0.32
N ILE A 7 1.91 15.52 0.34
CA ILE A 7 1.02 15.67 1.49
C ILE A 7 -0.43 15.42 1.07
N ALA A 8 -0.87 16.00 -0.05
CA ALA A 8 -2.22 15.76 -0.56
C ALA A 8 -2.48 14.27 -0.82
N THR A 9 -1.55 13.57 -1.48
CA THR A 9 -1.64 12.12 -1.69
C THR A 9 -1.71 11.35 -0.38
N ALA A 10 -0.87 11.69 0.60
CA ALA A 10 -0.88 11.05 1.91
C ALA A 10 -2.23 11.25 2.62
N LEU A 11 -2.78 12.47 2.62
CA LEU A 11 -4.07 12.77 3.24
C LEU A 11 -5.23 12.03 2.56
N ILE A 12 -5.24 11.96 1.23
CA ILE A 12 -6.26 11.21 0.48
C ILE A 12 -6.14 9.72 0.78
N GLY A 13 -4.92 9.17 0.77
CA GLY A 13 -4.67 7.76 1.12
C GLY A 13 -5.08 7.43 2.55
N ILE A 14 -4.77 8.30 3.52
CA ILE A 14 -5.19 8.15 4.92
C ILE A 14 -6.71 8.21 5.03
N ALA A 15 -7.37 9.15 4.36
CA ALA A 15 -8.83 9.26 4.39
C ALA A 15 -9.49 7.99 3.81
N ALA A 16 -8.99 7.49 2.67
CA ALA A 16 -9.44 6.23 2.09
C ALA A 16 -9.20 5.05 3.04
N ALA A 17 -8.03 4.98 3.67
CA ALA A 17 -7.68 3.94 4.64
C ALA A 17 -8.61 3.96 5.85
N VAL A 18 -8.85 5.13 6.45
CA VAL A 18 -9.76 5.28 7.58
C VAL A 18 -11.17 4.82 7.20
N TRP A 19 -11.67 5.23 6.03
CA TRP A 19 -12.98 4.79 5.55
C TRP A 19 -13.03 3.28 5.34
N SER A 20 -12.06 2.71 4.61
CA SER A 20 -12.00 1.28 4.26
C SER A 20 -11.87 0.39 5.50
N VAL A 21 -11.03 0.77 6.46
CA VAL A 21 -10.85 0.02 7.71
C VAL A 21 -12.06 0.16 8.63
N SER A 22 -12.64 1.35 8.78
CA SER A 22 -13.79 1.57 9.67
C SER A 22 -15.09 0.93 9.18
N THR A 23 -15.21 0.71 7.87
CA THR A 23 -16.37 0.03 7.24
C THR A 23 -16.17 -1.47 7.05
N GLY A 24 -14.95 -1.99 7.28
CA GLY A 24 -14.59 -3.39 7.08
C GLY A 24 -14.17 -3.74 5.64
N HIS A 25 -14.29 -2.81 4.69
CA HIS A 25 -13.95 -3.00 3.28
C HIS A 25 -12.47 -3.31 3.04
N ALA A 26 -11.58 -2.99 3.98
CA ALA A 26 -10.15 -3.32 3.88
C ALA A 26 -9.87 -4.85 3.74
N LEU A 27 -10.88 -5.68 4.03
CA LEU A 27 -10.81 -7.14 4.03
C LEU A 27 -11.79 -7.80 3.04
N ASP A 28 -12.47 -7.06 2.15
CA ASP A 28 -13.44 -7.66 1.22
C ASP A 28 -12.79 -8.63 0.23
N TYR A 29 -11.51 -8.42 -0.10
CA TYR A 29 -10.72 -9.38 -0.87
C TYR A 29 -10.11 -10.43 0.05
N ALA A 30 -10.46 -11.70 -0.16
CA ALA A 30 -9.95 -12.83 0.62
C ALA A 30 -8.41 -12.90 0.68
N ASP A 31 -7.73 -12.51 -0.41
CA ASP A 31 -6.27 -12.46 -0.47
C ASP A 31 -5.65 -11.48 0.53
N ALA A 32 -6.35 -10.38 0.88
CA ALA A 32 -5.87 -9.45 1.90
C ALA A 32 -5.72 -10.15 3.27
N GLY A 33 -6.70 -10.98 3.64
CA GLY A 33 -6.63 -11.80 4.86
C GLY A 33 -5.48 -12.82 4.82
N SER A 34 -5.24 -13.42 3.66
CA SER A 34 -4.12 -14.36 3.45
C SER A 34 -2.77 -13.67 3.64
N HIS A 35 -2.55 -12.50 3.04
CA HIS A 35 -1.31 -11.74 3.18
C HIS A 35 -1.05 -11.26 4.62
N LEU A 36 -2.09 -10.78 5.32
CA LEU A 36 -2.01 -10.45 6.75
C LEU A 36 -1.61 -11.65 7.59
N THR A 37 -2.19 -12.81 7.30
CA THR A 37 -1.89 -14.05 8.01
C THR A 37 -0.46 -14.52 7.73
N ILE A 38 -0.01 -14.51 6.48
CA ILE A 38 1.38 -14.88 6.11
C ILE A 38 2.39 -13.96 6.80
N ALA A 39 2.17 -12.65 6.76
CA ALA A 39 3.05 -11.68 7.43
C ALA A 39 3.08 -11.89 8.95
N ARG A 40 1.95 -12.22 9.58
CA ARG A 40 1.85 -12.49 11.01
C ARG A 40 2.49 -13.81 11.45
N ARG A 41 2.47 -14.84 10.60
CA ARG A 41 3.13 -16.14 10.89
C ARG A 41 4.62 -16.01 11.20
N LEU A 42 5.28 -14.97 10.69
CA LEU A 42 6.68 -14.67 11.04
C LEU A 42 6.89 -14.39 12.53
N TRP A 43 5.85 -13.95 13.24
CA TRP A 43 5.87 -13.71 14.68
C TRP A 43 5.30 -14.88 15.48
N ASP A 44 4.16 -15.41 15.03
CA ASP A 44 3.37 -16.34 15.83
C ASP A 44 3.77 -17.82 15.62
N SER A 45 4.59 -18.13 14.61
CA SER A 45 4.96 -19.53 14.31
C SER A 45 5.90 -20.11 15.37
N THR A 46 5.58 -21.33 15.83
CA THR A 46 6.46 -22.15 16.68
C THR A 46 7.77 -22.55 15.97
N TYR A 47 7.78 -22.50 14.64
CA TYR A 47 8.96 -22.71 13.79
C TYR A 47 9.25 -21.43 12.98
N PRO A 48 9.88 -20.42 13.61
CA PRO A 48 10.14 -19.14 12.96
C PRO A 48 11.16 -19.30 11.82
N GLY A 49 10.93 -18.59 10.71
CA GLY A 49 11.82 -18.60 9.57
C GLY A 49 11.15 -18.18 8.26
N PHE A 50 11.96 -17.95 7.23
CA PHE A 50 11.48 -17.51 5.92
C PHE A 50 10.57 -18.54 5.22
N SER A 51 10.59 -19.80 5.64
CA SER A 51 9.65 -20.82 5.15
C SER A 51 8.18 -20.47 5.44
N GLN A 52 7.90 -19.63 6.43
CA GLN A 52 6.54 -19.17 6.76
C GLN A 52 5.95 -18.22 5.71
N LEU A 53 6.78 -17.64 4.85
CA LEU A 53 6.34 -16.73 3.78
C LEU A 53 5.63 -17.44 2.62
N GLY A 54 5.63 -18.78 2.63
CA GLY A 54 5.07 -19.59 1.55
C GLY A 54 5.92 -19.55 0.28
N THR A 55 5.37 -20.08 -0.80
CA THR A 55 6.10 -20.29 -2.07
C THR A 55 5.45 -19.60 -3.27
N VAL A 56 4.23 -19.08 -3.12
CA VAL A 56 3.43 -18.55 -4.23
C VAL A 56 3.74 -17.08 -4.50
N TRP A 57 3.91 -16.27 -3.45
CA TRP A 57 4.16 -14.84 -3.56
C TRP A 57 5.61 -14.51 -3.23
N LEU A 58 6.09 -13.39 -3.77
CA LEU A 58 7.38 -12.85 -3.37
C LEU A 58 7.41 -12.54 -1.87
N PRO A 59 8.57 -12.70 -1.21
CA PRO A 59 8.68 -12.51 0.23
C PRO A 59 8.63 -11.04 0.64
N VAL A 60 9.04 -10.12 -0.24
CA VAL A 60 9.23 -8.70 0.09
C VAL A 60 7.96 -8.02 0.61
N PRO A 61 6.77 -8.13 -0.02
CA PRO A 61 5.55 -7.53 0.51
C PRO A 61 5.24 -7.97 1.95
N HIS A 62 5.41 -9.26 2.25
CA HIS A 62 5.14 -9.81 3.58
C HIS A 62 6.16 -9.35 4.63
N ILE A 63 7.43 -9.23 4.26
CA ILE A 63 8.49 -8.70 5.15
C ILE A 63 8.26 -7.22 5.44
N LEU A 64 7.75 -6.44 4.47
CA LEU A 64 7.40 -5.04 4.72
C LEU A 64 6.11 -4.90 5.55
N LEU A 65 5.19 -5.86 5.42
CA LEU A 65 3.91 -5.87 6.14
C LEU A 65 4.05 -6.35 7.59
N MET A 66 4.97 -7.29 7.87
CA MET A 66 5.08 -7.95 9.17
C MET A 66 5.16 -7.00 10.38
N PRO A 67 5.85 -5.84 10.35
CA PRO A 67 5.94 -4.99 11.53
C PRO A 67 4.56 -4.45 11.95
N PHE A 68 3.68 -4.21 10.98
CA PHE A 68 2.34 -3.68 11.23
C PHE A 68 1.37 -4.76 11.74
N THR A 69 1.63 -6.04 11.44
CA THR A 69 0.79 -7.15 11.93
C THR A 69 1.07 -7.54 13.37
N LEU A 70 2.07 -6.94 14.05
CA LEU A 70 2.28 -7.15 15.49
C LEU A 70 1.06 -6.72 16.31
N SER A 71 0.38 -5.65 15.90
CA SER A 71 -0.87 -5.23 16.52
C SER A 71 -2.01 -6.18 16.11
N MET A 72 -2.57 -6.90 17.09
CA MET A 72 -3.76 -7.75 16.87
C MET A 72 -4.92 -6.95 16.28
N TRP A 73 -5.15 -5.73 16.77
CA TRP A 73 -6.19 -4.87 16.25
C TRP A 73 -5.97 -4.54 14.77
N ALA A 74 -4.75 -4.15 14.40
CA ALA A 74 -4.44 -3.76 13.02
C ALA A 74 -4.42 -4.94 12.04
N TRP A 75 -4.03 -6.12 12.52
CA TRP A 75 -4.13 -7.36 11.76
C TRP A 75 -5.59 -7.75 11.54
N HIS A 76 -6.42 -7.69 12.59
CA HIS A 76 -7.80 -8.19 12.54
C HIS A 76 -8.74 -7.32 11.69
N ASN A 77 -8.54 -6.01 11.64
CA ASN A 77 -9.39 -5.08 10.89
C ASN A 77 -8.79 -4.63 9.55
N GLY A 78 -7.62 -5.15 9.16
CA GLY A 78 -6.93 -4.78 7.91
C GLY A 78 -6.12 -3.48 7.96
N ALA A 79 -6.07 -2.75 9.08
CA ALA A 79 -5.31 -1.50 9.19
C ALA A 79 -3.80 -1.70 8.94
N ALA A 80 -3.26 -2.88 9.21
CA ALA A 80 -1.87 -3.20 8.91
C ALA A 80 -1.56 -3.11 7.40
N GLY A 81 -2.50 -3.56 6.55
CA GLY A 81 -2.39 -3.43 5.10
C GLY A 81 -2.36 -1.97 4.66
N ALA A 82 -3.32 -1.18 5.14
CA ALA A 82 -3.38 0.25 4.87
C ALA A 82 -2.13 1.01 5.35
N ALA A 83 -1.57 0.64 6.51
CA ALA A 83 -0.37 1.26 7.06
C ALA A 83 0.85 1.10 6.15
N LEU A 84 0.96 -0.02 5.41
CA LEU A 84 1.97 -0.22 4.37
C LEU A 84 1.56 0.41 3.03
N GLY A 85 0.29 0.26 2.65
CA GLY A 85 -0.22 0.67 1.34
C GLY A 85 -0.23 2.18 1.11
N VAL A 86 -0.48 3.00 2.13
CA VAL A 86 -0.47 4.48 2.03
C VAL A 86 0.95 5.02 1.73
N PRO A 87 2.02 4.63 2.44
CA PRO A 87 3.38 4.95 2.04
C PRO A 87 3.71 4.53 0.59
N CYS A 88 3.26 3.34 0.18
CA CYS A 88 3.40 2.88 -1.20
C CYS A 88 2.68 3.82 -2.19
N LEU A 89 1.45 4.27 -1.89
CA LEU A 89 0.71 5.22 -2.72
C LEU A 89 1.50 6.53 -2.92
N VAL A 90 2.07 7.05 -1.84
CA VAL A 90 2.88 8.29 -1.88
C VAL A 90 4.17 8.08 -2.68
N ALA A 91 4.80 6.91 -2.57
CA ALA A 91 5.98 6.54 -3.36
C ALA A 91 5.65 6.47 -4.86
N SER A 92 4.58 5.75 -5.23
CA SER A 92 4.10 5.62 -6.60
C SER A 92 3.71 6.98 -7.21
N ALA A 93 2.95 7.80 -6.49
CA ALA A 93 2.61 9.16 -6.94
C ALA A 93 3.85 10.06 -7.11
N SER A 94 4.82 9.94 -6.19
CA SER A 94 6.09 10.66 -6.28
C SER A 94 6.93 10.24 -7.48
N ALA A 95 6.92 8.95 -7.80
CA ALA A 95 7.57 8.37 -8.96
C ALA A 95 6.92 8.86 -10.26
N LEU A 96 5.59 8.81 -10.38
CA LEU A 96 4.86 9.34 -11.53
C LEU A 96 5.22 10.81 -11.80
N TYR A 97 5.24 11.64 -10.76
CA TYR A 97 5.67 13.04 -10.90
C TYR A 97 7.11 13.16 -11.43
N ARG A 98 8.04 12.28 -11.00
CA ARG A 98 9.43 12.25 -11.47
C ARG A 98 9.52 11.83 -12.93
N ILE A 99 8.82 10.75 -13.29
CA ILE A 99 8.77 10.21 -14.66
C ILE A 99 8.25 11.29 -15.60
N SER A 100 7.10 11.91 -15.30
CA SER A 100 6.56 13.00 -16.11
C SER A 100 7.50 14.22 -16.16
N THR A 101 8.30 14.47 -15.12
CA THR A 101 9.34 15.51 -15.17
C THR A 101 10.46 15.15 -16.15
N ARG A 102 10.91 13.89 -16.16
CA ARG A 102 11.94 13.40 -17.09
C ARG A 102 11.44 13.38 -18.55
N LEU A 103 10.14 13.19 -18.75
CA LEU A 103 9.49 13.26 -20.07
C LEU A 103 9.24 14.71 -20.55
N GLY A 104 9.66 15.72 -19.79
CA GLY A 104 9.51 17.13 -20.20
C GLY A 104 8.11 17.71 -20.03
N PHE A 105 7.22 17.05 -19.26
CA PHE A 105 5.85 17.55 -19.10
C PHE A 105 5.80 18.87 -18.32
N THR A 106 4.86 19.73 -18.72
CA THR A 106 4.57 20.97 -17.99
C THR A 106 4.14 20.67 -16.56
N ARG A 107 4.20 21.66 -15.68
CA ARG A 107 3.77 21.48 -14.28
C ARG A 107 2.31 21.05 -14.17
N ALA A 108 1.42 21.59 -14.98
CA ALA A 108 0.01 21.22 -14.99
C ALA A 108 -0.15 19.74 -15.39
N ALA A 109 0.47 19.32 -16.50
CA ALA A 109 0.42 17.94 -16.97
C ALA A 109 0.93 16.94 -15.92
N ARG A 110 2.03 17.25 -15.22
CA ARG A 110 2.54 16.42 -14.12
C ARG A 110 1.55 16.27 -12.97
N LEU A 111 0.88 17.35 -12.59
CA LEU A 111 -0.15 17.31 -11.55
C LEU A 111 -1.37 16.52 -12.00
N CYS A 112 -1.78 16.65 -13.27
CA CYS A 112 -2.86 15.84 -13.84
C CYS A 112 -2.50 14.34 -13.85
N THR A 113 -1.27 13.96 -14.20
CA THR A 113 -0.81 12.56 -14.14
C THR A 113 -0.93 11.99 -12.73
N VAL A 114 -0.46 12.73 -11.72
CA VAL A 114 -0.58 12.29 -10.31
C VAL A 114 -2.04 12.24 -9.87
N ALA A 115 -2.84 13.25 -10.23
CA ALA A 115 -4.25 13.31 -9.86
C ALA A 115 -5.05 12.15 -10.47
N ALA A 116 -4.81 11.83 -11.74
CA ALA A 116 -5.47 10.70 -12.41
C ALA A 116 -5.20 9.36 -11.72
N PHE A 117 -4.01 9.17 -11.16
CA PHE A 117 -3.65 8.00 -10.37
C PHE A 117 -4.30 8.00 -8.98
N VAL A 118 -4.17 9.12 -8.25
CA VAL A 118 -4.60 9.20 -6.83
C VAL A 118 -6.11 9.32 -6.67
N VAL A 119 -6.84 9.87 -7.64
CA VAL A 119 -8.31 10.00 -7.58
C VAL A 119 -9.01 8.71 -8.02
N ASN A 120 -8.28 7.78 -8.66
CA ASN A 120 -8.86 6.51 -9.09
C ASN A 120 -9.30 5.66 -7.88
N PRO A 121 -10.61 5.35 -7.73
CA PRO A 121 -11.11 4.61 -6.58
C PRO A 121 -10.51 3.21 -6.44
N SER A 122 -10.26 2.51 -7.55
CA SER A 122 -9.66 1.17 -7.54
C SER A 122 -8.21 1.22 -7.04
N VAL A 123 -7.45 2.24 -7.46
CA VAL A 123 -6.08 2.46 -6.95
C VAL A 123 -6.12 2.74 -5.46
N LEU A 124 -6.95 3.70 -5.03
CA LEU A 124 -7.08 4.02 -3.61
C LEU A 124 -7.45 2.79 -2.80
N TYR A 125 -8.49 2.07 -3.22
CA TYR A 125 -8.97 0.87 -2.54
C TYR A 125 -7.86 -0.18 -2.37
N ILE A 126 -7.15 -0.54 -3.44
CA ILE A 126 -6.03 -1.50 -3.37
C ILE A 126 -4.97 -1.04 -2.37
N HIS A 127 -4.62 0.26 -2.36
CA HIS A 127 -3.68 0.84 -1.39
C HIS A 127 -4.20 0.92 0.06
N THR A 128 -5.47 0.61 0.32
CA THR A 128 -6.02 0.44 1.68
C THR A 128 -6.06 -1.01 2.16
N THR A 129 -5.78 -1.97 1.27
CA THR A 129 -5.83 -3.40 1.58
C THR A 129 -4.44 -3.98 1.75
N ALA A 130 -4.35 -5.20 2.29
CA ALA A 130 -3.08 -5.91 2.46
C ALA A 130 -2.64 -6.71 1.21
N LEU A 131 -3.05 -6.28 0.03
CA LEU A 131 -2.61 -6.90 -1.23
C LEU A 131 -1.14 -6.56 -1.55
N THR A 132 -0.54 -7.23 -2.54
CA THR A 132 0.89 -7.08 -2.86
C THR A 132 1.19 -6.00 -3.91
N GLU A 133 0.16 -5.60 -4.65
CA GLU A 133 0.17 -4.62 -5.72
C GLU A 133 0.66 -3.25 -5.26
N PRO A 134 0.31 -2.72 -4.07
CA PRO A 134 0.89 -1.48 -3.57
C PRO A 134 2.42 -1.49 -3.56
N VAL A 135 3.02 -2.58 -3.07
CA VAL A 135 4.48 -2.75 -3.00
C VAL A 135 5.06 -2.91 -4.40
N LEU A 136 4.41 -3.70 -5.27
CA LEU A 136 4.83 -3.88 -6.66
C LEU A 136 4.84 -2.55 -7.42
N ILE A 137 3.73 -1.80 -7.40
CA ILE A 137 3.59 -0.52 -8.11
C ILE A 137 4.61 0.49 -7.59
N ALA A 138 4.84 0.54 -6.28
CA ALA A 138 5.87 1.41 -5.71
C ALA A 138 7.28 1.00 -6.15
N GLY A 139 7.56 -0.31 -6.22
CA GLY A 139 8.85 -0.86 -6.63
C GLY A 139 9.19 -0.61 -8.10
N ILE A 140 8.24 -0.84 -9.02
CA ILE A 140 8.48 -0.66 -10.46
C ILE A 140 8.53 0.82 -10.89
N ALA A 141 7.95 1.72 -10.09
CA ALA A 141 7.91 3.15 -10.40
C ALA A 141 9.14 3.91 -9.88
N ALA A 142 9.90 3.34 -8.93
CA ALA A 142 11.01 3.99 -8.21
C ALA A 142 12.24 4.30 -9.08
#